data_AF-A0A2A2LZB4-F1
#
_entry.id   AF-A0A2A2LZB4-F1
#
_cell.length_a   1.000
_cell.length_b   1.000
_cell.length_c   1.000
_cell.angle_alpha   90.00
_cell.angle_beta   90.00
_cell.angle_gamma   90.00
#
_symmetry.space_group_name_H-M   'P 1'
#
loop_
_entity.id
_entity.type
_entity.pdbx_description
1 polymer ?
#
loop_
_entity_poly.entity_id
_entity_poly.type
_entity_poly.pdbx_seq_one_letter_code
_entity_poly.pdbx_strand_id
1 'polypeptide(L)'
;MEYTSMLEEKVESLEKERDDLLEQLKKMNEYRKEEKAILMEEIYKKDKTIEELQDTLRDSEETIRNIHREFATYKTKSEEKARQDKSLTDANLSQLSLSEKSFVKGETRFRGNICISACEPSGKYIILENTSGAKDEDISGFQIEQYVDNHPILKYDLPLIILRVGKSIKIYARNGGGRHAPPASIIANEISCWGQGDCVETVLTNTDGHNVARHEQTRGYK
;
A
#
# COMPACT_ATOMS: atom_id res chain seq x y z
N MET A 1 -26.64 68.77 -46.96
CA MET A 1 -25.71 69.29 -45.94
C MET A 1 -25.88 68.53 -44.62
N GLU A 2 -27.09 68.41 -44.06
CA GLU A 2 -27.33 67.68 -42.80
C GLU A 2 -26.92 66.20 -42.80
N TYR A 3 -27.20 65.45 -43.87
CA TYR A 3 -26.90 64.01 -43.92
C TYR A 3 -25.39 63.70 -43.90
N THR A 4 -24.59 64.57 -44.53
CA THR A 4 -23.13 64.46 -44.56
C THR A 4 -22.53 64.74 -43.18
N SER A 5 -23.03 65.77 -42.50
CA SER A 5 -22.63 66.11 -41.12
C SER A 5 -22.95 64.99 -40.13
N MET A 6 -24.10 64.34 -40.27
CA MET A 6 -24.50 63.22 -39.41
C MET A 6 -23.59 61.99 -39.59
N LEU A 7 -23.13 61.75 -40.81
CA LEU A 7 -22.19 60.66 -41.12
C LEU A 7 -20.80 60.94 -40.55
N GLU A 8 -20.31 62.18 -40.65
CA GLU A 8 -19.01 62.60 -40.09
C GLU A 8 -19.00 62.42 -38.57
N GLU A 9 -20.05 62.86 -37.87
CA GLU A 9 -20.18 62.71 -36.42
C GLU A 9 -20.24 61.23 -36.00
N LYS A 10 -20.88 60.38 -36.82
CA LYS A 10 -20.92 58.93 -36.56
C LYS A 10 -19.57 58.27 -36.78
N VAL A 11 -18.80 58.69 -37.78
CA VAL A 11 -17.44 58.20 -38.02
C VAL A 11 -16.53 58.58 -36.85
N GLU A 12 -16.57 59.84 -36.42
CA GLU A 12 -15.77 60.33 -35.29
C GLU A 12 -16.11 59.57 -33.99
N SER A 13 -17.40 59.31 -33.74
CA SER A 13 -17.84 58.48 -32.63
C SER A 13 -17.29 57.05 -32.70
N LEU A 14 -17.27 56.43 -33.89
CA LEU A 14 -16.78 55.07 -34.06
C LEU A 14 -15.25 54.99 -33.97
N GLU A 15 -14.53 56.02 -34.42
CA GLU A 15 -13.08 56.11 -34.27
C GLU A 15 -12.69 56.23 -32.80
N LYS A 16 -13.43 57.03 -32.02
CA LYS A 16 -13.23 57.13 -30.58
C LYS A 16 -13.50 55.79 -29.87
N GLU A 17 -14.58 55.10 -30.23
CA GLU A 17 -14.89 53.78 -29.67
C GLU A 17 -13.83 52.72 -30.03
N ARG A 18 -13.33 52.74 -31.27
CA ARG A 18 -12.21 51.90 -31.70
C ARG A 18 -10.97 52.15 -30.84
N ASP A 19 -10.63 53.41 -30.60
CA ASP A 19 -9.43 53.77 -29.86
C ASP A 19 -9.54 53.39 -28.38
N ASP A 20 -10.72 53.56 -27.77
CA ASP A 20 -11.00 53.09 -26.41
C ASP A 20 -10.89 51.56 -26.30
N LEU A 21 -11.41 50.82 -27.28
CA LEU A 21 -11.30 49.36 -27.34
C LEU A 21 -9.84 48.89 -27.52
N LEU A 22 -9.07 49.58 -28.35
CA LEU A 22 -7.64 49.29 -28.53
C LEU A 22 -6.85 49.49 -27.24
N GLU A 23 -7.15 50.56 -26.51
CA GLU A 23 -6.51 50.85 -25.22
C GLU A 23 -6.89 49.81 -24.14
N GLN A 24 -8.16 49.39 -24.10
CA GLN A 24 -8.60 48.30 -23.22
C GLN A 24 -7.91 46.97 -23.56
N LEU A 25 -7.81 46.63 -24.85
CA LEU A 25 -7.14 45.42 -25.31
C LEU A 25 -5.66 45.43 -24.93
N LYS A 26 -5.00 46.59 -25.03
CA LYS A 26 -3.60 46.76 -24.63
C LYS A 26 -3.43 46.51 -23.13
N LYS A 27 -4.24 47.14 -22.28
CA LYS A 27 -4.22 46.94 -20.82
C LYS A 27 -4.48 45.47 -20.43
N MET A 28 -5.46 44.83 -21.07
CA MET A 28 -5.77 43.42 -20.83
C MET A 28 -4.59 42.51 -21.20
N ASN A 29 -3.91 42.78 -22.32
CA ASN A 29 -2.74 42.03 -22.74
C ASN A 29 -1.54 42.22 -21.79
N GLU A 30 -1.35 43.44 -21.27
CA GLU A 30 -0.35 43.76 -20.26
C GLU A 30 -0.59 42.96 -18.97
N TYR A 31 -1.82 43.00 -18.44
CA TYR A 31 -2.23 42.24 -17.26
C TYR A 31 -2.01 40.74 -17.43
N ARG A 32 -2.45 40.18 -18.57
CA ARG A 32 -2.25 38.76 -18.88
C ARG A 32 -0.76 38.39 -18.98
N LYS A 33 0.10 39.31 -19.41
CA LYS A 33 1.54 39.10 -19.48
C LYS A 33 2.15 39.06 -18.08
N GLU A 34 1.71 39.95 -17.19
CA GLU A 34 2.12 39.97 -15.78
C GLU A 34 1.69 38.71 -15.03
N GLU A 35 0.42 38.30 -15.17
CA GLU A 35 -0.07 37.04 -14.58
C GLU A 35 0.74 35.83 -15.03
N LYS A 36 1.05 35.74 -16.33
CA LYS A 36 1.88 34.66 -16.87
C LYS A 36 3.29 34.67 -16.29
N ALA A 37 3.88 35.84 -16.06
CA ALA A 37 5.21 35.95 -15.47
C ALA A 37 5.23 35.45 -14.02
N ILE A 38 4.20 35.78 -13.22
CA ILE A 38 4.06 35.30 -11.84
C ILE A 38 3.91 33.78 -11.81
N LEU A 39 3.04 33.22 -12.65
CA LEU A 39 2.84 31.77 -12.73
C LEU A 39 4.11 31.05 -13.17
N MET A 40 4.87 31.62 -14.10
CA MET A 40 6.12 31.03 -14.57
C MET A 40 7.18 30.98 -13.46
N GLU A 41 7.28 32.03 -12.66
CA GLU A 41 8.17 32.07 -11.49
C GLU A 41 7.75 31.03 -10.42
N GLU A 42 6.45 30.83 -10.21
CA GLU A 42 5.95 29.82 -9.26
C GLU A 42 6.21 28.39 -9.75
N ILE A 43 6.05 28.13 -11.05
CA ILE A 43 6.41 26.85 -11.67
C ILE A 43 7.90 26.58 -11.50
N TYR A 44 8.74 27.57 -11.80
CA TYR A 44 10.20 27.42 -11.66
C TYR A 44 10.62 27.07 -10.23
N LYS A 45 10.01 27.70 -9.22
CA LYS A 45 10.25 27.36 -7.80
C LYS A 45 9.82 25.94 -7.47
N LYS A 46 8.65 25.52 -7.94
CA LYS A 46 8.14 24.15 -7.73
C LYS A 46 9.04 23.11 -8.39
N ASP A 47 9.49 23.36 -9.61
CA ASP A 47 10.41 22.47 -10.32
C ASP A 47 11.73 22.29 -9.56
N LYS A 48 12.28 23.40 -9.03
CA LYS A 48 13.49 23.35 -8.19
C LYS A 48 13.27 22.53 -6.92
N THR A 49 12.14 22.70 -6.23
CA THR A 49 11.82 21.90 -5.03
C THR A 49 11.62 20.42 -5.36
N ILE A 50 11.03 20.11 -6.52
CA ILE A 50 10.88 18.72 -6.97
C ILE A 50 12.26 18.08 -7.19
N GLU A 51 13.19 18.80 -7.82
CA GLU A 51 14.56 18.33 -8.04
C GLU A 51 15.27 18.03 -6.71
N GLU A 52 15.22 18.96 -5.74
CA GLU A 52 15.81 18.77 -4.41
C GLU A 52 15.20 17.56 -3.64
N LEU A 53 13.88 17.36 -3.77
CA LEU A 53 13.20 16.20 -3.16
C LEU A 53 13.57 14.88 -3.84
N GLN A 54 13.75 14.88 -5.17
CA GLN A 54 14.16 13.70 -5.93
C GLN A 54 15.59 13.26 -5.57
N ASP A 55 16.51 14.21 -5.42
CA ASP A 55 17.88 13.92 -4.97
C ASP A 55 17.89 13.34 -3.56
N THR A 56 17.14 13.95 -2.62
CA THR A 56 17.02 13.44 -1.25
C THR A 56 16.45 12.01 -1.22
N LEU A 57 15.43 11.74 -2.05
CA LEU A 57 14.87 10.40 -2.17
C LEU A 57 15.90 9.40 -2.69
N ARG A 58 16.65 9.77 -3.73
CA ARG A 58 17.71 8.92 -4.32
C ARG A 58 18.78 8.56 -3.30
N ASP A 59 19.22 9.51 -2.48
CA ASP A 59 20.20 9.29 -1.42
C ASP A 59 19.65 8.35 -0.33
N SER A 60 18.38 8.50 0.03
CA SER A 60 17.72 7.62 1.00
C SER A 60 17.57 6.19 0.48
N GLU A 61 17.24 6.02 -0.80
CA GLU A 61 17.17 4.70 -1.44
C GLU A 61 18.53 4.02 -1.51
N GLU A 62 19.60 4.77 -1.76
CA GLU A 62 20.96 4.25 -1.75
C GLU A 62 21.38 3.82 -0.34
N THR A 63 21.03 4.61 0.68
CA THR A 63 21.25 4.25 2.08
C THR A 63 20.53 2.94 2.43
N ILE A 64 19.27 2.79 2.03
CA ILE A 64 18.50 1.56 2.22
C ILE A 64 19.15 0.37 1.51
N ARG A 65 19.63 0.55 0.26
CA ARG A 65 20.35 -0.51 -0.48
C ARG A 65 21.64 -0.93 0.23
N ASN A 66 22.37 0.01 0.84
CA ASN A 66 23.59 -0.29 1.58
C ASN A 66 23.31 -1.08 2.86
N ILE A 67 22.29 -0.67 3.63
CA ILE A 67 21.85 -1.41 4.83
C ILE A 67 21.43 -2.84 4.46
N HIS A 68 20.69 -3.02 3.37
CA HIS A 68 20.32 -4.36 2.89
C HIS A 68 21.54 -5.22 2.53
N ARG A 69 22.55 -4.64 1.87
CA ARG A 69 23.80 -5.36 1.56
C ARG A 69 24.54 -5.77 2.83
N GLU A 70 24.70 -4.86 3.79
CA GLU A 70 25.34 -5.18 5.07
C GLU A 70 24.58 -6.29 5.80
N PHE A 71 23.26 -6.19 5.90
CA PHE A 71 22.42 -7.20 6.55
C PHE A 71 22.56 -8.58 5.88
N ALA A 72 22.62 -8.63 4.55
CA ALA A 72 22.88 -9.86 3.82
C ALA A 72 24.25 -10.46 4.16
N THR A 73 25.31 -9.64 4.24
CA THR A 73 26.65 -10.12 4.63
C THR A 73 26.73 -10.58 6.09
N TYR A 74 26.00 -9.93 7.00
CA TYR A 74 25.92 -10.38 8.39
C TYR A 74 25.18 -11.71 8.50
N LYS A 75 24.11 -11.88 7.73
CA LYS A 75 23.35 -13.14 7.68
C LYS A 75 24.21 -14.29 7.16
N THR A 76 24.97 -14.10 6.08
CA THR A 76 25.86 -15.15 5.55
C THR A 76 26.97 -15.51 6.55
N LYS A 77 27.61 -14.51 7.18
CA LYS A 77 28.62 -14.76 8.23
C LYS A 77 28.04 -15.50 9.44
N SER A 78 26.80 -15.19 9.83
CA SER A 78 26.10 -15.92 10.90
C SER A 78 25.78 -17.36 10.51
N GLU A 79 25.38 -17.60 9.25
CA GLU A 79 25.10 -18.94 8.74
C GLU A 79 26.38 -19.78 8.59
N GLU A 80 27.50 -19.17 8.18
CA GLU A 80 28.82 -19.80 8.14
C GLU A 80 29.32 -20.17 9.54
N LYS A 81 29.15 -19.27 10.52
CA LYS A 81 29.46 -19.55 11.93
C LYS A 81 28.59 -20.68 12.50
N ALA A 82 27.29 -20.67 12.20
CA ALA A 82 26.38 -21.76 12.58
C ALA A 82 26.75 -23.10 11.93
N ARG A 83 27.26 -23.10 10.67
CA ARG A 83 27.77 -24.32 10.00
C ARG A 83 29.07 -24.82 10.63
N GLN A 84 29.95 -23.92 11.06
CA GLN A 84 31.21 -24.28 11.73
C GLN A 84 30.96 -24.86 13.14
N ASP A 85 30.03 -24.29 13.90
CA ASP A 85 29.58 -24.84 15.19
C ASP A 85 28.83 -26.18 15.01
N LYS A 86 28.12 -26.34 13.89
CA LYS A 86 27.47 -27.61 13.53
C LYS A 86 28.48 -28.70 13.13
N SER A 87 29.59 -28.34 12.47
CA SER A 87 30.67 -29.30 12.15
C SER A 87 31.40 -29.84 13.39
N LEU A 88 31.40 -29.09 14.51
CA LEU A 88 31.94 -29.56 15.80
C LEU A 88 30.93 -30.42 16.58
N THR A 89 29.62 -30.32 16.26
CA THR A 89 28.55 -31.11 16.90
C THR A 89 28.11 -32.33 16.07
N ASP A 90 28.25 -32.33 14.75
CA ASP A 90 27.90 -33.47 13.87
C ASP A 90 28.82 -34.70 14.07
N ALA A 91 30.00 -34.53 14.66
CA ALA A 91 30.83 -35.65 15.15
C ALA A 91 30.21 -36.36 16.38
N ASN A 92 29.26 -35.71 17.07
CA ASN A 92 28.56 -36.23 18.26
C ASN A 92 27.05 -36.41 18.08
N LEU A 93 26.44 -35.93 16.98
CA LEU A 93 24.98 -35.87 16.82
C LEU A 93 24.44 -36.68 15.62
N SER A 94 25.16 -37.70 15.16
CA SER A 94 24.69 -38.62 14.10
C SER A 94 23.60 -39.60 14.56
N GLN A 95 22.96 -39.40 15.72
CA GLN A 95 21.97 -40.32 16.29
C GLN A 95 20.56 -39.77 16.53
N LEU A 96 20.24 -38.49 16.28
CA LEU A 96 18.90 -37.98 16.60
C LEU A 96 18.36 -36.99 15.55
N SER A 97 17.84 -37.53 14.45
CA SER A 97 16.88 -36.80 13.60
C SER A 97 15.75 -37.75 13.21
N LEU A 98 14.77 -37.85 14.10
CA LEU A 98 13.45 -38.38 13.75
C LEU A 98 12.67 -37.25 13.09
N SER A 99 12.52 -37.34 11.77
CA SER A 99 11.57 -36.53 11.00
C SER A 99 10.16 -37.02 11.32
N GLU A 100 9.53 -36.48 12.36
CA GLU A 100 8.09 -36.64 12.57
C GLU A 100 7.35 -35.85 11.48
N LYS A 101 6.51 -36.57 10.71
CA LYS A 101 5.68 -35.96 9.66
C LYS A 101 4.53 -35.22 10.32
N SER A 102 4.61 -33.90 10.44
CA SER A 102 3.49 -33.08 10.92
C SER A 102 2.48 -32.76 9.80
N PHE A 103 1.22 -32.54 10.17
CA PHE A 103 0.15 -32.07 9.29
C PHE A 103 -0.58 -30.89 9.94
N VAL A 104 -1.28 -30.08 9.13
CA VAL A 104 -2.07 -28.96 9.63
C VAL A 104 -3.53 -29.21 9.28
N LYS A 105 -4.42 -29.17 10.28
CA LYS A 105 -5.87 -29.19 10.11
C LYS A 105 -6.38 -27.76 10.27
N GLY A 106 -7.21 -27.29 9.35
CA GLY A 106 -7.83 -25.97 9.40
C GLY A 106 -9.35 -26.05 9.38
N GLU A 107 -10.03 -25.17 10.12
CA GLU A 107 -11.48 -24.99 10.08
C GLU A 107 -11.81 -23.49 9.94
N THR A 108 -12.65 -23.15 8.96
CA THR A 108 -13.12 -21.77 8.75
C THR A 108 -14.62 -21.67 9.03
N ARG A 109 -15.03 -20.61 9.72
CA ARG A 109 -16.45 -20.22 9.89
C ARG A 109 -16.59 -18.73 9.58
N PHE A 110 -17.64 -18.34 8.87
CA PHE A 110 -17.87 -16.94 8.54
C PHE A 110 -19.36 -16.61 8.42
N ARG A 111 -19.67 -15.32 8.46
CA ARG A 111 -21.00 -14.72 8.36
C ARG A 111 -20.94 -13.60 7.32
N GLY A 112 -21.94 -13.56 6.45
CA GLY A 112 -21.93 -12.61 5.33
C GLY A 112 -21.05 -13.11 4.19
N ASN A 113 -20.44 -12.19 3.45
CA ASN A 113 -19.78 -12.51 2.18
C ASN A 113 -18.25 -12.64 2.28
N ILE A 114 -17.64 -12.21 3.39
CA ILE A 114 -16.18 -12.26 3.54
C ILE A 114 -15.77 -13.50 4.33
N CYS A 115 -14.86 -14.29 3.75
CA CYS A 115 -14.32 -15.51 4.33
C CYS A 115 -12.80 -15.41 4.47
N ILE A 116 -12.24 -16.02 5.52
CA ILE A 116 -10.80 -16.27 5.63
C ILE A 116 -10.51 -17.60 4.90
N SER A 117 -10.19 -17.49 3.61
CA SER A 117 -10.01 -18.65 2.72
C SER A 117 -8.74 -19.45 3.04
N ALA A 118 -7.68 -18.80 3.51
CA ALA A 118 -6.44 -19.47 3.90
C ALA A 118 -5.61 -18.62 4.87
N CYS A 119 -4.95 -19.30 5.82
CA CYS A 119 -3.83 -18.77 6.59
C CYS A 119 -2.60 -19.66 6.33
N GLU A 120 -1.44 -19.05 6.11
CA GLU A 120 -0.22 -19.83 5.86
C GLU A 120 0.39 -20.29 7.21
N PRO A 121 0.68 -21.59 7.41
CA PRO A 121 1.06 -22.12 8.74
C PRO A 121 2.37 -21.59 9.36
N SER A 122 3.24 -20.94 8.58
CA SER A 122 4.45 -20.26 9.08
C SER A 122 4.24 -18.75 9.27
N GLY A 123 2.98 -18.29 9.20
CA GLY A 123 2.61 -16.91 9.44
C GLY A 123 2.99 -15.95 8.31
N LYS A 124 3.19 -16.43 7.08
CA LYS A 124 3.63 -15.57 5.96
C LYS A 124 2.52 -14.68 5.40
N TYR A 125 1.31 -15.20 5.30
CA TYR A 125 0.18 -14.46 4.75
C TYR A 125 -1.18 -15.01 5.22
N ILE A 126 -2.19 -14.17 5.06
CA ILE A 126 -3.62 -14.49 5.19
C ILE A 126 -4.30 -14.17 3.85
N ILE A 127 -5.32 -14.91 3.46
CA ILE A 127 -6.14 -14.64 2.27
C ILE A 127 -7.59 -14.43 2.68
N LEU A 128 -8.11 -13.25 2.36
CA LEU A 128 -9.53 -12.94 2.47
C LEU A 128 -10.19 -13.09 1.11
N GLU A 129 -11.40 -13.64 1.08
CA GLU A 129 -12.17 -13.86 -0.14
C GLU A 129 -13.59 -13.30 0.01
N ASN A 130 -14.04 -12.56 -1.01
CA ASN A 130 -15.44 -12.19 -1.15
C ASN A 130 -16.18 -13.32 -1.88
N THR A 131 -16.93 -14.09 -1.11
CA THR A 131 -17.76 -15.22 -1.54
C THR A 131 -19.13 -14.80 -2.07
N SER A 132 -19.43 -13.49 -2.11
CA SER A 132 -20.67 -13.01 -2.72
C SER A 132 -20.74 -13.43 -4.19
N GLY A 133 -21.95 -13.77 -4.66
CA GLY A 133 -22.22 -13.98 -6.08
C GLY A 133 -22.67 -12.73 -6.83
N ALA A 134 -22.87 -11.60 -6.15
CA ALA A 134 -23.56 -10.45 -6.74
C ALA A 134 -23.02 -9.06 -6.37
N LYS A 135 -22.29 -8.91 -5.26
CA LYS A 135 -21.85 -7.58 -4.81
C LYS A 135 -20.38 -7.54 -4.41
N ASP A 136 -19.78 -6.39 -4.69
CA ASP A 136 -18.50 -6.00 -4.10
C ASP A 136 -18.70 -5.68 -2.62
N GLU A 137 -17.69 -5.93 -1.81
CA GLU A 137 -17.70 -5.68 -0.37
C GLU A 137 -16.61 -4.68 -0.02
N ASP A 138 -16.99 -3.63 0.69
CA ASP A 138 -16.02 -2.71 1.27
C ASP A 138 -15.55 -3.28 2.61
N ILE A 139 -14.28 -3.65 2.67
CA ILE A 139 -13.62 -4.20 3.87
C ILE A 139 -12.65 -3.18 4.48
N SER A 140 -12.76 -1.92 4.09
CA SER A 140 -11.96 -0.83 4.64
C SER A 140 -12.16 -0.72 6.15
N GLY A 141 -11.06 -0.70 6.92
CA GLY A 141 -11.11 -0.62 8.37
C GLY A 141 -11.61 -1.88 9.08
N PHE A 142 -11.83 -2.99 8.35
CA PHE A 142 -12.01 -4.29 8.99
C PHE A 142 -10.70 -4.68 9.69
N GLN A 143 -10.81 -5.48 10.74
CA GLN A 143 -9.69 -5.74 11.62
C GLN A 143 -9.40 -7.24 11.70
N ILE A 144 -8.14 -7.61 11.58
CA ILE A 144 -7.65 -8.98 11.74
C ILE A 144 -7.00 -9.09 13.11
N GLU A 145 -7.46 -10.03 13.93
CA GLU A 145 -6.84 -10.41 15.20
C GLU A 145 -6.27 -11.82 15.09
N GLN A 146 -5.09 -12.04 15.65
CA GLN A 146 -4.45 -13.36 15.73
C GLN A 146 -4.28 -13.80 17.17
N TYR A 147 -4.53 -15.08 17.40
CA TYR A 147 -4.39 -15.75 18.67
C TYR A 147 -3.51 -16.98 18.47
N VAL A 148 -2.52 -17.17 19.35
CA VAL A 148 -1.72 -18.41 19.41
C VAL A 148 -1.95 -19.04 20.76
N ASP A 149 -2.36 -20.30 20.78
CA ASP A 149 -2.71 -21.05 21.98
C ASP A 149 -3.68 -20.26 22.89
N ASN A 150 -4.71 -19.67 22.27
CA ASN A 150 -5.73 -18.80 22.90
C ASN A 150 -5.24 -17.45 23.46
N HIS A 151 -4.00 -17.05 23.21
CA HIS A 151 -3.46 -15.75 23.62
C HIS A 151 -3.42 -14.80 22.43
N PRO A 152 -3.95 -13.57 22.53
CA PRO A 152 -3.87 -12.59 21.44
C PRO A 152 -2.41 -12.18 21.23
N ILE A 153 -1.95 -12.24 19.99
CA ILE A 153 -0.56 -11.90 19.64
C ILE A 153 -0.44 -10.61 18.81
N LEU A 154 -1.46 -10.27 18.02
CA LEU A 154 -1.48 -9.05 17.22
C LEU A 154 -2.88 -8.70 16.73
N LYS A 155 -3.00 -7.46 16.27
CA LYS A 155 -4.18 -6.85 15.66
C LYS A 155 -3.72 -6.00 14.48
N TYR A 156 -4.46 -6.04 13.37
CA TYR A 156 -4.14 -5.30 12.15
C TYR A 156 -5.41 -4.72 11.52
N ASP A 157 -5.41 -3.41 11.28
CA ASP A 157 -6.49 -2.71 10.60
C ASP A 157 -6.26 -2.72 9.09
N LEU A 158 -7.26 -3.16 8.35
CA LEU A 158 -7.20 -3.19 6.90
C LEU A 158 -7.23 -1.77 6.32
N PRO A 159 -6.37 -1.45 5.33
CA PRO A 159 -6.44 -0.19 4.62
C PRO A 159 -7.70 -0.13 3.75
N LEU A 160 -7.88 0.97 3.03
CA LEU A 160 -9.02 1.15 2.13
C LEU A 160 -9.02 0.08 1.03
N ILE A 161 -9.97 -0.85 1.08
CA ILE A 161 -10.06 -2.00 0.17
C ILE A 161 -11.52 -2.30 -0.16
N ILE A 162 -11.83 -2.24 -1.45
CA ILE A 162 -13.06 -2.80 -2.01
C ILE A 162 -12.73 -4.15 -2.63
N LEU A 163 -13.22 -5.23 -2.01
CA LEU A 163 -13.00 -6.59 -2.48
C LEU A 163 -14.12 -6.99 -3.43
N ARG A 164 -13.79 -7.06 -4.72
CA ARG A 164 -14.77 -7.37 -5.77
C ARG A 164 -15.39 -8.75 -5.62
N VAL A 165 -16.60 -8.92 -6.16
CA VAL A 165 -17.34 -10.18 -6.21
C VAL A 165 -16.46 -11.34 -6.69
N GLY A 166 -16.43 -12.44 -5.91
CA GLY A 166 -15.63 -13.63 -6.22
C GLY A 166 -14.12 -13.42 -6.26
N LYS A 167 -13.60 -12.30 -5.73
CA LYS A 167 -12.16 -12.02 -5.67
C LYS A 167 -11.61 -12.18 -4.26
N SER A 168 -10.31 -12.43 -4.21
CA SER A 168 -9.53 -12.56 -2.99
C SER A 168 -8.42 -11.54 -2.93
N ILE A 169 -8.03 -11.15 -1.72
CA ILE A 169 -6.83 -10.37 -1.43
C ILE A 169 -5.90 -11.18 -0.53
N LYS A 170 -4.62 -11.20 -0.87
CA LYS A 170 -3.58 -11.83 -0.07
C LYS A 170 -2.80 -10.78 0.72
N ILE A 171 -2.77 -10.94 2.04
CA ILE A 171 -2.19 -10.00 2.97
C ILE A 171 -0.91 -10.63 3.53
N TYR A 172 0.24 -10.20 3.03
CA TYR A 172 1.54 -10.69 3.48
C TYR A 172 1.99 -9.96 4.74
N ALA A 173 2.64 -10.67 5.65
CA ALA A 173 3.50 -10.04 6.65
C ALA A 173 4.72 -9.43 5.96
N ARG A 174 5.38 -8.46 6.60
CA ARG A 174 6.60 -7.80 6.09
C ARG A 174 7.67 -8.81 5.63
N ASN A 175 7.87 -9.89 6.39
CA ASN A 175 8.88 -10.92 6.09
C ASN A 175 8.28 -12.14 5.36
N GLY A 176 7.03 -12.05 4.89
CA GLY A 176 6.31 -13.15 4.23
C GLY A 176 6.78 -13.46 2.81
N GLY A 177 7.67 -12.62 2.24
CA GLY A 177 8.24 -12.81 0.89
C GLY A 177 7.28 -12.50 -0.25
N GLY A 178 6.16 -11.83 0.03
CA GLY A 178 5.19 -11.41 -0.98
C GLY A 178 5.52 -10.11 -1.67
N ARG A 179 4.78 -9.80 -2.74
CA ARG A 179 4.85 -8.51 -3.46
C ARG A 179 3.65 -7.64 -3.11
N HIS A 180 3.87 -6.36 -2.87
CA HIS A 180 2.79 -5.38 -2.75
C HIS A 180 2.22 -5.09 -4.16
N ALA A 181 1.00 -5.55 -4.43
CA ALA A 181 0.34 -5.39 -5.73
C ALA A 181 -1.19 -5.28 -5.55
N PRO A 182 -1.70 -4.15 -5.01
CA PRO A 182 -3.13 -3.96 -4.80
C PRO A 182 -3.91 -4.02 -6.13
N PRO A 183 -5.14 -4.59 -6.15
CA PRO A 183 -5.87 -5.15 -5.02
C PRO A 183 -5.55 -6.63 -4.74
N ALA A 184 -4.71 -7.28 -5.55
CA ALA A 184 -4.46 -8.72 -5.44
C ALA A 184 -3.67 -9.09 -4.18
N SER A 185 -2.70 -8.26 -3.79
CA SER A 185 -1.96 -8.44 -2.57
C SER A 185 -1.48 -7.15 -1.94
N ILE A 186 -1.39 -7.15 -0.61
CA ILE A 186 -0.82 -6.08 0.20
C ILE A 186 0.23 -6.63 1.15
N ILE A 187 1.01 -5.74 1.76
CA ILE A 187 2.00 -6.06 2.78
C ILE A 187 1.61 -5.26 4.03
N ALA A 188 1.38 -5.95 5.14
CA ALA A 188 1.24 -5.37 6.46
C ALA A 188 2.65 -5.10 7.01
N ASN A 189 3.15 -3.89 6.81
CA ASN A 189 4.55 -3.52 7.10
C ASN A 189 4.88 -3.51 8.60
N GLU A 190 3.88 -3.31 9.45
CA GLU A 190 3.94 -3.37 10.90
C GLU A 190 3.94 -4.81 11.43
N ILE A 191 3.48 -5.78 10.63
CA ILE A 191 3.38 -7.18 11.02
C ILE A 191 4.59 -7.95 10.47
N SER A 192 5.50 -8.38 11.37
CA SER A 192 6.68 -9.16 10.97
C SER A 192 6.32 -10.60 10.57
N CYS A 193 5.37 -11.22 11.27
CA CYS A 193 4.74 -12.51 10.95
C CYS A 193 3.31 -12.54 11.52
N TRP A 194 2.42 -13.33 10.92
CA TRP A 194 1.03 -13.53 11.38
C TRP A 194 0.89 -14.49 12.57
N GLY A 195 2.01 -14.97 13.13
CA GLY A 195 2.02 -15.96 14.20
C GLY A 195 2.25 -17.38 13.71
N GLN A 196 2.86 -18.19 14.57
CA GLN A 196 3.10 -19.61 14.35
C GLN A 196 2.94 -20.32 15.71
N GLY A 197 2.27 -21.47 15.71
CA GLY A 197 2.07 -22.28 16.90
C GLY A 197 1.40 -23.61 16.58
N ASP A 198 1.11 -24.39 17.63
CA ASP A 198 0.36 -25.64 17.49
C ASP A 198 -1.14 -25.38 17.34
N CYS A 199 -1.68 -24.33 17.96
CA CYS A 199 -3.02 -23.81 17.69
C CYS A 199 -2.96 -22.31 17.35
N VAL A 200 -3.39 -21.96 16.14
CA VAL A 200 -3.43 -20.57 15.66
C VAL A 200 -4.84 -20.24 15.22
N GLU A 201 -5.35 -19.11 15.70
CA GLU A 201 -6.68 -18.62 15.38
C GLU A 201 -6.62 -17.20 14.80
N THR A 202 -7.31 -17.01 13.69
CA THR A 202 -7.48 -15.75 12.99
C THR A 202 -8.93 -15.32 13.08
N VAL A 203 -9.20 -14.11 13.56
CA VAL A 203 -10.55 -13.52 13.60
C VAL A 203 -10.58 -12.27 12.73
N LEU A 204 -11.63 -12.11 11.93
CA LEU A 204 -11.92 -10.91 11.15
C LEU A 204 -13.16 -10.23 11.72
N THR A 205 -13.02 -8.96 12.06
CA THR A 205 -14.05 -8.11 12.66
C THR A 205 -14.37 -6.95 11.73
N ASN A 206 -15.66 -6.66 11.52
CA ASN A 206 -16.07 -5.51 10.72
C ASN A 206 -15.99 -4.19 11.52
N THR A 207 -16.24 -3.06 10.87
CA THR A 207 -16.22 -1.73 11.49
C THR A 207 -17.26 -1.54 12.59
N ASP A 208 -18.32 -2.35 12.64
CA ASP A 208 -19.33 -2.34 13.69
C ASP A 208 -18.90 -3.16 14.94
N GLY A 209 -17.74 -3.83 14.88
CA GLY A 209 -17.25 -4.69 15.96
C GLY A 209 -17.79 -6.12 15.92
N HIS A 210 -18.46 -6.53 14.85
CA HIS A 210 -18.97 -7.90 14.68
C HIS A 210 -17.91 -8.83 14.09
N ASN A 211 -17.72 -10.00 14.72
CA ASN A 211 -16.90 -11.08 14.16
C ASN A 211 -17.59 -11.68 12.93
N VAL A 212 -17.04 -11.38 11.75
CA VAL A 212 -17.58 -11.80 10.46
C VAL A 212 -16.90 -13.05 9.91
N ALA A 213 -15.65 -13.33 10.29
CA ALA A 213 -14.99 -14.58 9.94
C ALA A 213 -14.01 -15.04 11.02
N ARG A 214 -13.79 -16.35 11.10
CA ARG A 214 -12.85 -17.00 12.00
C ARG A 214 -12.21 -18.20 11.29
N HIS A 215 -10.91 -18.35 11.43
CA HIS A 215 -10.16 -19.51 10.93
C HIS A 215 -9.25 -20.04 12.03
N GLU A 216 -9.35 -21.32 12.33
CA GLU A 216 -8.54 -22.00 13.33
C GLU A 216 -7.67 -23.06 12.64
N GLN A 217 -6.38 -23.09 12.96
CA GLN A 217 -5.40 -24.05 12.46
C GLN A 217 -4.75 -24.78 13.62
N THR A 218 -4.79 -26.11 13.59
CA THR A 218 -4.11 -26.97 14.56
C THR A 218 -3.06 -27.82 13.87
N ARG A 219 -1.83 -27.83 14.40
CA ARG A 219 -0.75 -28.70 13.96
C ARG A 219 -0.85 -30.04 14.69
N GLY A 220 -0.86 -31.12 13.92
CA GLY A 220 -0.79 -32.49 14.42
C GLY A 220 0.53 -33.15 14.05
N TYR A 221 0.94 -34.13 14.84
CA TYR A 221 2.12 -34.95 14.63
C TYR A 221 1.67 -36.39 14.33
N LYS A 222 2.34 -37.09 13.40
CA LYS A 222 2.05 -38.49 13.06
C LYS A 222 3.05 -39.43 13.71
#